data_AF-A0A0A3A234-F1
#
_entry.id   AF-A0A0A3A234-F1
#
_cell.length_a   1.000
_cell.length_b   1.000
_cell.length_c   1.000
_cell.angle_alpha   90.00
_cell.angle_beta   90.00
_cell.angle_gamma   90.00
#
_symmetry.space_group_name_H-M   'P 1'
#
loop_
_entity.id
_entity.type
_entity.pdbx_description
1 polymer ?
#
loop_
_entity_poly.entity_id
_entity_poly.type
_entity_poly.pdbx_seq_one_letter_code
_entity_poly.pdbx_strand_id
1 'polypeptide(L)'
;MPRITKPLTNTEIDKAKIKNKEYNLTDGNGLILRVKPTGTKAWLFNYYHPTTKKRTSFTIGTYPVITLAKARAKREEFRVLLANGVDPQEKAKEEKQAINTQIENSFLSVAEKWKEKKALEIEPLTLKKNWRRLETYAFPLLFTYDNNE
;
A
#
# COMPACT_ATOMS: atom_id res chain seq x y z
N MET A 1 -19.21 -24.78 22.12
CA MET A 1 -18.74 -25.21 20.77
C MET A 1 -18.18 -24.00 20.02
N PRO A 2 -17.04 -24.12 19.34
CA PRO A 2 -16.52 -23.03 18.50
C PRO A 2 -17.51 -22.73 17.36
N ARG A 3 -17.83 -21.45 17.12
CA ARG A 3 -18.68 -21.06 15.98
C ARG A 3 -17.89 -21.29 14.70
N ILE A 4 -18.30 -22.28 13.91
CA ILE A 4 -17.76 -22.51 12.57
C ILE A 4 -18.29 -21.40 11.67
N THR A 5 -17.37 -20.65 11.05
CA THR A 5 -17.73 -19.59 10.09
C THR A 5 -17.82 -20.19 8.70
N LYS A 6 -18.95 -19.99 8.01
CA LYS A 6 -19.10 -20.37 6.61
C LYS A 6 -18.29 -19.40 5.75
N PRO A 7 -17.31 -19.87 4.94
CA PRO A 7 -16.54 -19.01 4.05
C PRO A 7 -17.44 -18.35 2.99
N LEU A 8 -17.06 -17.15 2.56
CA LEU A 8 -17.78 -16.42 1.53
C LEU A 8 -17.54 -17.03 0.14
N THR A 9 -18.50 -16.81 -0.73
CA THR A 9 -18.41 -17.11 -2.17
C THR A 9 -18.43 -15.82 -2.99
N ASN A 10 -17.88 -15.85 -4.21
CA ASN A 10 -17.92 -14.69 -5.11
C ASN A 10 -19.35 -14.21 -5.35
N THR A 11 -20.30 -15.15 -5.51
CA THR A 11 -21.72 -14.83 -5.71
C THR A 11 -22.34 -14.12 -4.49
N GLU A 12 -22.01 -14.55 -3.26
CA GLU A 12 -22.47 -13.86 -2.04
C GLU A 12 -21.89 -12.44 -1.96
N ILE A 13 -20.63 -12.26 -2.36
CA ILE A 13 -19.96 -10.95 -2.39
C ILE A 13 -20.61 -10.02 -3.42
N ASP A 14 -20.88 -10.51 -4.63
CA ASP A 14 -21.51 -9.73 -5.69
C ASP A 14 -22.94 -9.32 -5.30
N LYS A 15 -23.71 -10.26 -4.76
CA LYS A 15 -25.09 -10.04 -4.30
C LYS A 15 -25.18 -9.23 -3.01
N ALA A 16 -24.06 -8.89 -2.36
CA ALA A 16 -24.06 -8.08 -1.15
C ALA A 16 -24.58 -6.66 -1.46
N LYS A 17 -25.83 -6.39 -1.07
CA LYS A 17 -26.51 -5.12 -1.29
C LYS A 17 -26.05 -4.06 -0.30
N ILE A 18 -26.10 -2.81 -0.74
CA ILE A 18 -25.92 -1.64 0.12
C ILE A 18 -27.05 -1.59 1.15
N LYS A 19 -26.73 -1.15 2.37
CA LYS A 19 -27.69 -0.90 3.44
C LYS A 19 -27.48 0.52 3.99
N ASN A 20 -28.44 1.02 4.75
CA ASN A 20 -28.37 2.35 5.39
C ASN A 20 -27.20 2.49 6.38
N LYS A 21 -26.67 1.36 6.88
CA LYS A 21 -25.51 1.30 7.77
C LYS A 21 -24.48 0.32 7.24
N GLU A 22 -23.20 0.60 7.50
CA GLU A 22 -22.13 -0.34 7.20
C GLU A 22 -22.33 -1.68 7.93
N TYR A 23 -21.95 -2.76 7.27
CA TYR A 23 -22.01 -4.11 7.84
C TYR A 23 -20.85 -4.96 7.33
N ASN A 24 -20.54 -6.03 8.08
CA ASN A 24 -19.44 -6.93 7.77
C ASN A 24 -19.97 -8.32 7.42
N LEU A 25 -19.40 -8.93 6.37
CA LEU A 25 -19.54 -10.34 6.03
C LEU A 25 -18.23 -11.04 6.42
N THR A 26 -18.31 -12.15 7.15
CA THR A 26 -17.12 -12.85 7.66
C THR A 26 -16.77 -14.02 6.74
N ASP A 27 -15.52 -14.09 6.29
CA ASP A 27 -14.98 -15.22 5.52
C ASP A 27 -14.31 -16.28 6.42
N GLY A 28 -13.96 -15.89 7.65
CA GLY A 28 -13.26 -16.75 8.61
C GLY A 28 -11.79 -16.40 8.76
N ASN A 29 -11.16 -16.91 9.82
CA ASN A 29 -9.76 -16.65 10.17
C ASN A 29 -9.41 -15.15 10.21
N GLY A 30 -10.33 -14.32 10.70
CA GLY A 30 -10.14 -12.87 10.81
C GLY A 30 -10.44 -12.08 9.53
N LEU A 31 -10.63 -12.72 8.37
CA LEU A 31 -10.97 -12.02 7.14
C LEU A 31 -12.46 -11.64 7.10
N ILE A 32 -12.71 -10.36 6.83
CA ILE A 32 -14.04 -9.79 6.70
C ILE A 32 -14.14 -8.92 5.44
N LEU A 33 -15.32 -8.90 4.84
CA LEU A 33 -15.71 -7.90 3.85
C LEU A 33 -16.62 -6.87 4.51
N ARG A 34 -16.19 -5.62 4.57
CA ARG A 34 -17.02 -4.48 4.98
C ARG A 34 -17.70 -3.88 3.78
N VAL A 35 -19.02 -3.78 3.85
CA VAL A 35 -19.85 -3.11 2.85
C VAL A 35 -20.31 -1.78 3.43
N LYS A 36 -19.88 -0.67 2.81
CA LYS A 36 -20.28 0.68 3.20
C LYS A 36 -21.60 1.10 2.54
N PRO A 37 -22.35 2.04 3.13
CA PRO A 37 -23.51 2.66 2.48
C PRO A 37 -23.20 3.34 1.13
N THR A 38 -21.93 3.67 0.88
CA THR A 38 -21.45 4.23 -0.39
C THR A 38 -21.33 3.19 -1.51
N GLY A 39 -21.52 1.89 -1.22
CA GLY A 39 -21.29 0.81 -2.18
C GLY A 39 -19.86 0.27 -2.19
N THR A 40 -18.92 0.92 -1.51
CA THR A 40 -17.54 0.42 -1.39
C THR A 40 -17.52 -0.87 -0.58
N LYS A 41 -16.87 -1.90 -1.12
CA LYS A 41 -16.63 -3.18 -0.46
C LYS A 41 -15.13 -3.29 -0.15
N ALA A 42 -14.78 -3.32 1.12
CA ALA A 42 -13.38 -3.36 1.58
C ALA A 42 -13.09 -4.66 2.31
N TRP A 43 -11.96 -5.28 2.01
CA TRP A 43 -11.41 -6.41 2.74
C TRP A 43 -10.65 -5.91 3.95
N LEU A 44 -10.99 -6.43 5.13
CA LEU A 44 -10.23 -6.21 6.34
C LEU A 44 -9.81 -7.53 6.98
N PHE A 45 -8.68 -7.49 7.66
CA PHE A 45 -8.14 -8.55 8.47
C PHE A 45 -8.17 -8.13 9.93
N ASN A 46 -8.99 -8.81 10.72
CA ASN A 46 -9.07 -8.63 12.16
C ASN A 46 -8.14 -9.62 12.86
N TYR A 47 -7.31 -9.09 13.76
CA TYR A 47 -6.33 -9.87 14.49
C TYR A 47 -6.07 -9.24 15.87
N TYR A 48 -5.26 -9.92 16.67
CA TYR A 48 -4.74 -9.37 17.91
C TYR A 48 -3.30 -8.92 17.68
N HIS A 49 -3.00 -7.68 18.02
CA HIS A 49 -1.65 -7.13 17.87
C HIS A 49 -0.63 -8.01 18.62
N PRO A 50 0.51 -8.37 17.99
CA PRO A 50 1.45 -9.33 18.57
C PRO A 50 2.00 -8.89 19.93
N THR A 51 2.33 -7.60 20.07
CA THR A 51 2.83 -7.00 21.33
C THR A 51 1.73 -6.59 22.30
N THR A 52 0.83 -5.68 21.88
CA THR A 52 -0.16 -5.08 22.81
C THR A 52 -1.35 -5.96 23.12
N LYS A 53 -1.54 -7.07 22.39
CA LYS A 53 -2.70 -7.98 22.47
C LYS A 53 -4.06 -7.27 22.32
N LYS A 54 -4.09 -6.05 21.80
CA LYS A 54 -5.33 -5.33 21.48
C LYS A 54 -5.93 -5.86 20.18
N ARG A 55 -7.26 -5.84 20.09
CA ARG A 55 -7.95 -6.14 18.83
C ARG A 55 -7.66 -5.04 17.83
N THR A 56 -7.15 -5.44 16.68
CA THR A 56 -6.75 -4.55 15.58
C THR A 56 -7.43 -5.02 14.29
N SER A 57 -7.68 -4.07 13.40
CA SER A 57 -8.24 -4.31 12.08
C SER A 57 -7.35 -3.63 11.04
N PHE A 58 -6.92 -4.39 10.04
CA PHE A 58 -6.09 -3.90 8.94
C PHE A 58 -6.83 -4.02 7.61
N THR A 59 -6.84 -2.94 6.82
CA THR A 59 -7.49 -2.96 5.51
C THR A 59 -6.54 -3.56 4.46
N ILE A 60 -6.96 -4.63 3.80
CA ILE A 60 -6.19 -5.29 2.73
C ILE A 60 -6.35 -4.53 1.41
N GLY A 61 -7.56 -4.05 1.13
CA GLY A 61 -7.89 -3.36 -0.11
C GLY A 61 -9.38 -3.45 -0.44
N THR A 62 -9.78 -2.97 -1.62
CA THR A 62 -11.19 -2.93 -2.03
C THR A 62 -11.50 -3.97 -3.11
N TYR A 63 -12.71 -4.51 -3.08
CA TYR A 63 -13.27 -5.30 -4.17
C TYR A 63 -13.83 -4.37 -5.25
N PRO A 64 -13.67 -4.65 -6.56
CA PRO A 64 -13.14 -5.88 -7.17
C PRO A 64 -11.62 -5.92 -7.38
N VAL A 65 -10.89 -4.82 -7.13
CA VAL A 65 -9.43 -4.73 -7.34
C VAL A 65 -8.68 -5.86 -6.64
N ILE A 66 -9.05 -6.12 -5.39
CA ILE A 66 -8.64 -7.30 -4.63
C ILE A 66 -9.80 -8.31 -4.64
N THR A 67 -9.60 -9.41 -5.36
CA THR A 67 -10.54 -10.53 -5.41
C THR A 67 -10.55 -11.31 -4.09
N LEU A 68 -11.59 -12.11 -3.85
CA LEU A 68 -11.67 -12.99 -2.68
C LEU A 68 -10.44 -13.90 -2.54
N ALA A 69 -9.98 -14.49 -3.65
CA ALA A 69 -8.79 -15.33 -3.66
C ALA A 69 -7.53 -14.57 -3.21
N LYS A 70 -7.31 -13.36 -3.74
CA LYS A 70 -6.19 -12.51 -3.34
C LYS A 70 -6.30 -12.09 -1.87
N ALA A 71 -7.51 -11.76 -1.39
CA ALA A 71 -7.74 -11.43 0.01
C ALA A 71 -7.43 -12.60 0.96
N ARG A 72 -7.77 -13.83 0.57
CA ARG A 72 -7.42 -15.05 1.32
C ARG A 72 -5.91 -15.34 1.31
N ALA A 73 -5.24 -15.14 0.18
CA ALA A 73 -3.78 -15.27 0.12
C ALA A 73 -3.09 -14.28 1.07
N LYS A 74 -3.49 -13.00 1.02
CA LYS A 74 -2.99 -11.96 1.93
C LYS A 74 -3.29 -12.25 3.40
N ARG A 75 -4.47 -12.81 3.70
CA ARG A 75 -4.79 -13.29 5.05
C ARG A 75 -3.79 -14.31 5.55
N GLU A 76 -3.45 -15.33 4.75
CA GLU A 76 -2.48 -16.35 5.19
C GLU A 76 -1.08 -15.75 5.36
N GLU A 77 -0.64 -14.86 4.46
CA GLU A 77 0.61 -14.11 4.64
C GLU A 77 0.64 -13.37 5.99
N PHE A 78 -0.44 -12.65 6.33
CA PHE A 78 -0.53 -11.92 7.60
C PHE A 78 -0.58 -12.83 8.83
N ARG A 79 -1.21 -14.01 8.71
CA ARG A 79 -1.20 -15.00 9.80
C ARG A 79 0.19 -15.55 10.06
N VAL A 80 0.98 -15.78 9.00
CA VAL A 80 2.39 -16.19 9.14
C VAL A 80 3.20 -15.08 9.82
N LEU A 81 3.02 -13.81 9.44
CA LEU A 81 3.67 -12.68 10.12
C LEU A 81 3.34 -12.65 11.61
N LEU A 82 2.06 -12.79 11.95
CA LEU A 82 1.62 -12.79 13.34
C LEU A 82 2.16 -13.97 14.14
N ALA A 83 2.28 -15.15 13.53
CA ALA A 83 2.91 -16.32 14.16
C ALA A 83 4.38 -16.06 14.49
N ASN A 84 5.06 -15.25 13.67
CA ASN A 84 6.44 -14.80 13.90
C ASN A 84 6.52 -13.56 14.80
N GLY A 85 5.41 -13.10 15.39
CA GLY A 85 5.37 -11.93 16.26
C GLY A 85 5.46 -10.58 15.55
N VAL A 86 5.35 -10.54 14.22
CA VAL A 86 5.43 -9.32 13.40
C VAL A 86 4.04 -8.77 13.14
N ASP A 87 3.84 -7.46 13.34
CA ASP A 87 2.57 -6.80 13.02
C ASP A 87 2.47 -6.53 11.50
N PRO A 88 1.44 -7.05 10.79
CA PRO A 88 1.23 -6.74 9.38
C PRO A 88 1.14 -5.24 9.06
N GLN A 89 0.60 -4.42 9.98
CA GLN A 89 0.50 -2.97 9.77
C GLN A 89 1.85 -2.28 9.79
N GLU A 90 2.70 -2.64 10.76
CA GLU A 90 4.06 -2.10 10.88
C GLU A 90 4.90 -2.52 9.67
N LYS A 91 4.85 -3.80 9.28
CA LYS A 91 5.55 -4.27 8.09
C LYS A 91 5.13 -3.52 6.82
N ALA A 92 3.83 -3.32 6.60
CA ALA A 92 3.35 -2.57 5.45
C ALA A 92 3.80 -1.09 5.47
N LYS A 93 3.90 -0.50 6.66
CA LYS A 93 4.42 0.86 6.84
C LYS A 93 5.91 0.93 6.54
N GLU A 94 6.69 -0.02 7.03
CA GLU A 94 8.13 -0.13 6.77
C GLU A 94 8.43 -0.31 5.28
N GLU A 95 7.72 -1.21 4.60
CA GLU A 95 7.85 -1.41 3.15
C GLU A 95 7.55 -0.11 2.39
N LYS A 96 6.48 0.59 2.76
CA LYS A 96 6.14 1.89 2.16
C LYS A 96 7.20 2.95 2.43
N GLN A 97 7.75 2.99 3.64
CA GLN A 97 8.81 3.92 4.01
C GLN A 97 10.09 3.62 3.24
N ALA A 98 10.49 2.35 3.12
CA ALA A 98 11.66 1.94 2.34
C ALA A 98 11.54 2.36 0.87
N ILE A 99 10.37 2.17 0.24
CA ILE A 99 10.10 2.63 -1.12
C ILE A 99 10.20 4.16 -1.21
N ASN A 100 9.56 4.89 -0.29
CA ASN A 100 9.62 6.35 -0.28
C ASN A 100 11.07 6.85 -0.09
N THR A 101 11.83 6.28 0.84
CA THR A 101 13.24 6.62 1.06
C THR A 101 14.08 6.30 -0.17
N GLN A 102 13.81 5.20 -0.88
CA GLN A 102 14.48 4.87 -2.14
C GLN A 102 14.18 5.91 -3.22
N ILE A 103 12.94 6.38 -3.31
CA ILE A 103 12.53 7.45 -4.25
C ILE A 103 13.18 8.79 -3.84
N GLU A 104 13.15 9.16 -2.57
CA GLU A 104 13.72 10.42 -2.06
C GLU A 104 15.25 10.47 -2.17
N ASN A 105 15.91 9.32 -2.06
CA ASN A 105 17.35 9.18 -2.24
C ASN A 105 17.75 8.85 -3.68
N SER A 106 16.78 8.82 -4.61
CA SER A 106 17.08 8.70 -6.03
C SER A 106 17.92 9.89 -6.47
N PHE A 107 18.84 9.65 -7.41
CA PHE A 107 19.71 10.70 -7.92
C PHE A 107 18.92 11.90 -8.48
N LEU A 108 17.77 11.65 -9.10
CA LEU A 108 16.89 12.70 -9.62
C LEU A 108 16.35 13.56 -8.47
N SER A 109 15.77 12.95 -7.44
CA SER A 109 15.21 13.68 -6.30
C SER A 109 16.28 14.51 -5.58
N VAL A 110 17.48 13.95 -5.41
CA VAL A 110 18.62 14.66 -4.81
C VAL A 110 19.10 15.80 -5.72
N ALA A 111 19.18 15.59 -7.02
CA ALA A 111 19.58 16.62 -7.99
C ALA A 111 18.57 17.79 -8.01
N GLU A 112 17.27 17.50 -7.97
CA GLU A 112 16.20 18.51 -7.89
C GLU A 112 16.30 19.33 -6.59
N LYS A 113 16.43 18.67 -5.44
CA LYS A 113 16.65 19.36 -4.15
C LYS A 113 17.91 20.23 -4.18
N TRP A 114 18.99 19.74 -4.80
CA TRP A 114 20.21 20.51 -5.00
C TRP A 114 19.98 21.74 -5.89
N LYS A 115 19.22 21.58 -6.98
CA LYS A 115 18.87 22.67 -7.91
C LYS A 115 18.09 23.77 -7.20
N GLU A 116 17.10 23.41 -6.38
CA GLU A 116 16.30 24.36 -5.59
C GLU A 116 17.18 25.13 -4.60
N LYS A 117 18.01 24.42 -3.82
CA LYS A 117 18.94 25.06 -2.90
C LYS A 117 19.88 26.02 -3.64
N LYS A 118 20.44 25.58 -4.78
CA LYS A 118 21.37 26.40 -5.57
C LYS A 118 20.70 27.58 -6.25
N ALA A 119 19.41 27.52 -6.58
CA ALA A 119 18.68 28.67 -7.12
C ALA A 119 18.70 29.90 -6.21
N LEU A 120 18.89 29.69 -4.90
CA LEU A 120 19.02 30.78 -3.92
C LEU A 120 20.46 31.33 -3.82
N GLU A 121 21.46 30.57 -4.27
CA GLU A 121 22.89 30.87 -4.07
C GLU A 121 23.59 31.33 -5.35
N ILE A 122 23.08 30.95 -6.53
CA ILE A 122 23.76 31.19 -7.81
C ILE A 122 22.85 31.83 -8.86
N GLU A 123 23.49 32.56 -9.77
CA GLU A 123 22.85 33.30 -10.86
C GLU A 123 22.08 32.34 -11.81
N PRO A 124 20.86 32.69 -12.28
CA PRO A 124 19.98 31.76 -12.99
C PRO A 124 20.58 31.13 -14.24
N LEU A 125 21.39 31.86 -15.01
CA LEU A 125 22.05 31.32 -16.20
C LEU A 125 23.08 30.25 -15.84
N THR A 126 23.81 30.44 -14.74
CA THR A 126 24.78 29.47 -14.22
C THR A 126 24.08 28.19 -13.74
N LEU A 127 22.96 28.31 -13.04
CA LEU A 127 22.16 27.16 -12.63
C LEU A 127 21.61 26.39 -13.83
N LYS A 128 21.10 27.10 -14.84
CA LYS A 128 20.57 26.49 -16.08
C LYS A 128 21.64 25.69 -16.83
N LYS A 129 22.88 26.21 -16.90
CA LYS A 129 24.01 25.49 -17.52
C LYS A 129 24.37 24.22 -16.75
N ASN A 130 24.43 24.29 -15.42
CA ASN A 130 24.75 23.14 -14.58
C ASN A 130 23.66 22.06 -14.67
N TRP A 131 22.38 22.45 -14.65
CA TRP A 131 21.27 21.53 -14.80
C TRP A 131 21.28 20.83 -16.17
N ARG A 132 21.54 21.56 -17.26
CA ARG A 132 21.65 20.99 -18.60
C ARG A 132 22.76 19.93 -18.72
N ARG A 133 23.86 20.06 -17.97
CA ARG A 133 24.91 19.02 -17.93
C ARG A 133 24.40 17.73 -17.27
N LEU A 134 23.60 17.84 -16.21
CA LEU A 134 22.96 16.68 -15.59
C LEU A 134 21.99 16.00 -16.57
N GLU A 135 21.15 16.77 -17.25
CA GLU A 135 20.21 16.26 -18.28
C GLU A 135 20.92 15.59 -19.46
N THR A 136 22.08 16.11 -19.87
CA THR A 136 22.80 15.60 -21.06
C THR A 136 23.65 14.38 -20.74
N TYR A 137 24.31 14.36 -19.57
CA TYR A 137 25.38 13.39 -19.29
C TYR A 137 25.06 12.43 -18.14
N ALA A 138 24.32 12.88 -17.12
CA ALA A 138 24.05 12.05 -15.94
C ALA A 138 22.72 11.30 -16.05
N PHE A 139 21.64 12.02 -16.36
CA PHE A 139 20.29 11.46 -16.39
C PHE A 139 20.11 10.33 -17.42
N PRO A 140 20.64 10.42 -18.67
CA PRO A 140 20.49 9.34 -19.64
C PRO A 140 21.22 8.04 -19.26
N LEU A 141 22.24 8.12 -18.40
CA LEU A 141 22.99 6.97 -17.90
C LEU A 141 22.36 6.34 -16.66
N LEU A 142 21.69 7.16 -15.84
CA LEU A 142 21.12 6.74 -14.55
C LEU A 142 19.64 6.36 -14.65
N PHE A 143 18.94 6.91 -15.65
CA PHE A 143 17.56 6.58 -15.96
C PHE A 143 17.54 5.93 -17.33
N THR A 144 17.14 4.66 -17.40
CA THR A 144 16.72 4.09 -18.67
C THR A 144 15.49 4.86 -19.09
N TYR A 145 15.65 5.77 -20.06
CA TYR A 145 14.53 6.30 -20.81
C TYR A 145 13.87 5.11 -21.49
N ASP A 146 12.80 4.56 -20.89
CA ASP A 146 11.79 3.85 -21.68
C ASP A 146 11.14 4.89 -22.59
N ASN A 147 11.83 5.19 -23.67
CA ASN A 147 11.24 5.79 -24.86
C ASN A 147 10.36 4.69 -25.49
N ASN A 148 9.16 4.49 -24.94
CA ASN A 148 8.07 3.78 -25.58
C ASN A 148 6.75 4.40 -25.10
N GLU A 149 6.37 5.47 -25.80
CA GLU A 149 5.04 5.81 -26.38
C GLU A 149 4.81 7.33 -26.42
#